data_AF-A0A7R9QTA7-F1
#
_entry.id   AF-A0A7R9QTA7-F1
#
_cell.length_a   1.000
_cell.length_b   1.000
_cell.length_c   1.000
_cell.angle_alpha   90.00
_cell.angle_beta   90.00
_cell.angle_gamma   90.00
#
_symmetry.space_group_name_H-M   'P 1'
#
loop_
_entity.id
_entity.type
_entity.pdbx_description
1 polymer ?
#
loop_
_entity_poly.entity_id
_entity_poly.type
_entity_poly.pdbx_seq_one_letter_code
_entity_poly.pdbx_strand_id
1 'polypeptide(L)'
;QICDECVLKRDHHCVFSGCCIGYKNFRFYYGLLLYVGIGGFYATVLNQFFVWEALGGFSWITVANHLLPFPFWLFGRISFPVMVYTFIAIVDLCGFLFGVSLLYYHSKLMINNQTTYEKNKGITQYSLGHWKANVVENLGPNWVAAILLSPLVSSPLPRNGIDFPTIKENSLNSSKSK
;
A
#
# COMPACT_ATOMS: atom_id res chain seq x y z
N GLN A 1 13.48 -1.85 17.04
CA GLN A 1 14.87 -1.46 17.28
C GLN A 1 15.62 -1.06 16.00
N ILE A 2 14.96 -0.81 14.86
CA ILE A 2 15.68 -0.41 13.63
C ILE A 2 16.00 1.10 13.61
N CYS A 3 15.04 1.95 13.99
CA CYS A 3 15.18 3.42 13.92
C CYS A 3 15.83 4.07 15.17
N ASP A 4 16.11 3.28 16.22
CA ASP A 4 16.62 3.73 17.53
C ASP A 4 15.91 4.94 18.19
N GLU A 5 14.65 5.17 17.85
CA GLU A 5 13.88 6.33 18.30
C GLU A 5 12.42 5.95 18.57
N CYS A 6 11.76 6.73 19.44
CA CYS A 6 10.33 6.60 19.67
C CYS A 6 9.52 7.27 18.55
N VAL A 7 8.72 6.47 17.83
CA VAL A 7 7.89 6.95 16.72
C VAL A 7 6.44 7.06 17.17
N LEU A 8 5.87 8.26 17.08
CA LEU A 8 4.47 8.52 17.40
C LEU A 8 3.55 7.67 16.53
N LYS A 9 2.55 7.02 17.15
CA LYS A 9 1.62 6.06 16.51
C LYS A 9 2.34 5.16 15.49
N ARG A 10 3.44 4.52 15.89
CA ARG A 10 4.28 3.71 15.00
C ARG A 10 3.47 2.57 14.37
N ASP A 11 3.47 2.52 13.04
CA ASP A 11 2.87 1.42 12.30
C ASP A 11 3.88 0.30 12.07
N HIS A 12 4.92 0.57 11.27
CA HIS A 12 6.00 -0.36 10.96
C HIS A 12 7.27 0.37 10.53
N HIS A 13 8.38 -0.35 10.41
CA HIS A 13 9.56 0.15 9.69
C HIS A 13 9.44 -0.33 8.24
N CYS A 14 9.32 0.60 7.29
CA CYS A 14 9.18 0.26 5.89
C CYS A 14 10.56 0.19 5.26
N VAL A 15 10.96 -1.02 4.83
CA VAL A 15 12.24 -1.24 4.16
C VAL A 15 12.32 -0.50 2.81
N PHE A 16 11.18 -0.31 2.14
CA PHE A 16 11.13 0.36 0.83
C PHE A 16 11.34 1.88 0.93
N SER A 17 10.87 2.51 2.02
CA SER A 17 11.09 3.94 2.25
C SER A 17 12.28 4.22 3.17
N GLY A 18 12.97 3.18 3.65
CA GLY A 18 14.12 3.28 4.55
C GLY A 18 13.82 4.00 5.87
N CYS A 19 12.54 4.08 6.29
CA CYS A 19 12.15 4.85 7.47
C CYS A 19 10.96 4.24 8.20
N CYS A 20 10.78 4.67 9.45
CA CYS A 20 9.62 4.29 10.24
C CYS A 20 8.35 5.03 9.76
N ILE A 21 7.27 4.28 9.53
CA ILE A 21 5.94 4.82 9.24
C ILE A 21 5.19 4.97 10.56
N GLY A 22 4.59 6.14 10.77
CA GLY A 22 3.82 6.46 11.96
C GLY A 22 2.95 7.70 11.74
N TYR A 23 2.61 8.39 12.83
CA TYR A 23 1.58 9.41 12.86
C TYR A 23 1.71 10.47 11.76
N LYS A 24 2.89 11.08 11.60
CA LYS A 24 3.10 12.23 10.72
C LYS A 24 3.26 11.87 9.24
N ASN A 25 3.67 10.65 8.91
CA ASN A 25 4.00 10.25 7.54
C ASN A 25 3.13 9.12 6.98
N PHE A 26 2.18 8.57 7.75
CA PHE A 26 1.27 7.53 7.28
C PHE A 26 0.51 7.95 6.00
N ARG A 27 0.09 9.21 5.88
CA ARG A 27 -0.56 9.72 4.65
C ARG A 27 0.32 9.56 3.42
N PHE A 28 1.61 9.87 3.52
CA PHE A 28 2.54 9.75 2.38
C PHE A 28 2.81 8.29 2.02
N TYR A 29 2.93 7.42 3.02
CA TYR A 29 3.02 5.98 2.80
C TYR A 29 1.76 5.43 2.12
N TYR A 30 0.58 5.81 2.57
CA TYR A 30 -0.68 5.39 1.94
C TYR A 30 -0.79 5.92 0.50
N GLY A 31 -0.38 7.17 0.27
CA GLY A 31 -0.27 7.75 -1.08
C GLY A 31 0.69 6.98 -1.97
N LEU A 32 1.89 6.61 -1.47
CA LEU A 32 2.84 5.76 -2.17
C LEU A 32 2.19 4.44 -2.61
N LEU A 33 1.48 3.75 -1.72
CA LEU A 33 0.78 2.51 -2.07
C LEU A 33 -0.29 2.72 -3.15
N LEU A 34 -1.04 3.82 -3.08
CA LEU A 34 -2.04 4.16 -4.09
C LEU A 34 -1.39 4.38 -5.47
N TYR A 35 -0.31 5.16 -5.54
CA TYR A 35 0.39 5.42 -6.80
C TYR A 35 1.13 4.19 -7.34
N VAL A 36 1.68 3.34 -6.47
CA VAL A 36 2.22 2.03 -6.87
C VAL A 36 1.11 1.15 -7.45
N GLY A 37 -0.09 1.17 -6.86
CA GLY A 37 -1.25 0.45 -7.41
C GLY A 37 -1.67 0.96 -8.79
N ILE A 38 -1.83 2.28 -8.95
CA ILE A 38 -2.25 2.90 -10.23
C ILE A 38 -1.17 2.73 -11.30
N GLY A 39 0.08 3.10 -10.98
CA GLY A 39 1.21 3.01 -11.90
C GLY A 39 1.56 1.58 -12.24
N GLY A 40 1.52 0.67 -11.26
CA GLY A 40 1.72 -0.76 -11.46
C GLY A 40 0.64 -1.36 -12.35
N PHE A 41 -0.64 -1.03 -12.14
CA PHE A 41 -1.70 -1.48 -13.03
C PHE A 41 -1.47 -1.02 -14.48
N TYR A 42 -1.15 0.26 -14.66
CA TYR A 42 -0.85 0.84 -15.97
C TYR A 42 0.35 0.13 -16.64
N ALA A 43 1.46 -0.02 -15.92
CA ALA A 43 2.66 -0.68 -16.41
C ALA A 43 2.39 -2.15 -16.76
N THR A 44 1.70 -2.88 -15.89
CA THR A 44 1.38 -4.31 -16.09
C THR A 44 0.52 -4.51 -17.33
N VAL A 45 -0.50 -3.68 -17.54
CA VAL A 45 -1.34 -3.75 -18.74
C VAL A 45 -0.50 -3.56 -20.01
N LEU A 46 0.32 -2.50 -20.07
CA LEU A 46 1.14 -2.22 -21.24
C LEU A 46 2.22 -3.28 -21.49
N ASN A 47 2.93 -3.68 -20.44
CA ASN A 47 3.96 -4.71 -20.49
C ASN A 47 3.38 -6.03 -20.98
N GLN A 48 2.18 -6.40 -20.51
CA GLN A 48 1.55 -7.65 -20.91
C GLN A 48 1.15 -7.65 -22.38
N PHE A 49 0.57 -6.54 -22.89
CA PHE A 49 0.27 -6.42 -24.32
C PHE A 49 1.53 -6.55 -25.17
N PHE A 50 2.59 -5.81 -24.81
CA PHE A 50 3.86 -5.85 -25.52
C PHE A 50 4.50 -7.24 -25.51
N VAL A 51 4.51 -7.94 -24.37
CA VAL A 51 5.11 -9.27 -24.26
C VAL A 51 4.32 -10.31 -25.05
N TRP A 52 2.99 -10.24 -25.08
CA TRP A 52 2.20 -11.15 -25.92
C TRP A 52 2.49 -10.97 -27.40
N GLU A 53 2.66 -9.73 -27.87
CA GLU A 53 3.05 -9.44 -29.23
C GLU A 53 4.48 -9.95 -29.53
N ALA A 54 5.43 -9.69 -28.63
CA ALA A 54 6.82 -10.13 -28.76
C ALA A 54 6.98 -11.67 -28.76
N LEU A 55 6.06 -12.39 -28.10
CA LEU A 55 6.02 -13.86 -28.09
C LEU A 55 5.30 -14.45 -29.32
N GLY A 56 4.72 -13.63 -30.20
CA GLY A 56 4.01 -14.08 -31.40
C GLY A 56 2.53 -14.40 -31.18
N GLY A 57 1.92 -13.85 -30.12
CA GLY A 57 0.50 -13.98 -29.81
C GLY A 57 0.17 -14.94 -28.66
N PHE A 58 -1.12 -15.09 -28.37
CA PHE A 58 -1.61 -15.93 -27.28
C PHE A 58 -1.70 -17.40 -27.69
N SER A 59 -1.00 -18.27 -26.96
CA SER A 59 -1.04 -19.72 -27.11
C SER A 59 -0.53 -20.38 -25.82
N TRP A 60 -0.81 -21.66 -25.60
CA TRP A 60 -0.31 -22.39 -24.43
C TRP A 60 1.22 -22.43 -24.34
N ILE A 61 1.91 -22.47 -25.48
CA ILE A 61 3.37 -22.43 -25.51
C ILE A 61 3.90 -21.04 -25.14
N THR A 62 3.26 -19.97 -25.60
CA THR A 62 3.67 -18.60 -25.23
C THR A 62 3.34 -18.28 -23.77
N VAL A 63 2.28 -18.87 -23.20
CA VAL A 63 2.03 -18.85 -21.75
C VAL A 63 3.17 -19.53 -20.99
N ALA A 64 3.64 -20.69 -21.45
CA ALA A 64 4.79 -21.37 -20.83
C ALA A 64 6.08 -20.56 -20.95
N ASN A 65 6.34 -19.95 -22.12
CA ASN A 65 7.46 -19.01 -22.32
C ASN A 65 7.36 -17.82 -21.36
N HIS A 66 6.15 -17.30 -21.15
CA HIS A 66 5.90 -16.16 -20.27
C HIS A 66 6.15 -16.50 -18.80
N LEU A 67 5.71 -17.68 -18.33
CA LEU A 67 5.88 -18.09 -16.94
C LEU A 67 7.29 -18.54 -16.61
N LEU A 68 8.01 -19.10 -17.58
CA LEU A 68 9.34 -19.70 -17.40
C LEU A 68 10.34 -19.20 -18.46
N PRO A 69 10.59 -17.88 -18.60
CA PRO A 69 11.37 -17.34 -19.71
C PRO A 69 12.82 -17.84 -19.75
N PHE A 70 13.43 -18.07 -18.58
CA PHE A 70 14.83 -18.47 -18.49
C PHE A 70 15.11 -19.86 -19.12
N PRO A 71 14.37 -20.95 -18.79
CA PRO A 71 14.50 -22.22 -19.50
C PRO A 71 14.32 -22.12 -21.02
N PHE A 72 13.31 -21.39 -21.49
CA PHE A 72 13.06 -21.27 -22.93
C PHE A 72 14.18 -20.51 -23.66
N TRP A 73 14.78 -19.51 -23.02
CA TRP A 73 15.98 -18.86 -23.54
C TRP A 73 17.19 -19.81 -23.56
N LEU A 74 17.42 -20.55 -22.48
CA LEU A 74 18.53 -21.48 -22.34
C LEU A 74 18.54 -22.56 -23.44
N PHE A 75 17.35 -23.04 -23.83
CA PHE A 75 17.18 -24.01 -24.92
C PHE A 75 17.02 -23.37 -26.32
N GLY A 76 17.28 -22.06 -26.47
CA GLY A 76 17.24 -21.36 -27.76
C GLY A 76 15.85 -21.19 -28.37
N ARG A 77 14.78 -21.29 -27.57
CA ARG A 77 13.39 -21.15 -28.01
C ARG A 77 12.92 -19.69 -28.09
N ILE A 78 13.53 -18.81 -27.30
CA ILE A 78 13.29 -17.36 -27.32
C ILE A 78 14.63 -16.61 -27.32
N SER A 79 14.65 -15.40 -27.86
CA SER A 79 15.84 -14.56 -27.87
C SER A 79 16.11 -13.94 -26.49
N PHE A 80 17.35 -13.52 -26.23
CA PHE A 80 17.72 -12.87 -24.98
C PHE A 80 16.87 -11.62 -24.66
N PRO A 81 16.58 -10.70 -25.61
CA PRO A 81 15.69 -9.56 -25.34
C PRO A 81 14.27 -9.97 -24.92
N VAL A 82 13.68 -10.96 -25.59
CA VAL A 82 12.33 -11.47 -25.25
C VAL A 82 12.31 -12.07 -23.85
N MET A 83 13.37 -12.77 -23.46
CA MET A 83 13.54 -13.27 -22.09
C MET A 83 13.57 -12.13 -21.07
N VAL A 84 14.35 -11.07 -21.32
CA VAL A 84 14.45 -9.91 -20.44
C VAL A 84 13.10 -9.18 -20.31
N TYR A 85 12.41 -8.89 -21.41
CA TYR A 85 11.10 -8.22 -21.38
C TYR A 85 10.05 -9.03 -20.63
N THR A 86 10.05 -10.35 -20.85
CA THR A 86 9.16 -11.28 -20.16
C THR A 86 9.46 -11.32 -18.66
N PHE A 87 10.74 -11.37 -18.28
CA PHE A 87 11.15 -11.34 -16.87
C PHE A 87 10.74 -10.03 -16.19
N ILE A 88 10.94 -8.88 -16.85
CA ILE A 88 10.50 -7.57 -16.36
C ILE A 88 8.98 -7.55 -16.16
N ALA A 89 8.21 -8.07 -17.13
CA ALA A 89 6.75 -8.12 -17.03
C ALA A 89 6.27 -8.99 -15.84
N ILE A 90 6.94 -10.11 -15.57
CA ILE A 90 6.66 -10.94 -14.38
C ILE A 90 6.96 -10.16 -13.09
N VAL A 91 8.12 -9.54 -12.99
CA VAL A 91 8.52 -8.77 -11.81
C VAL A 91 7.58 -7.60 -11.57
N ASP A 92 7.18 -6.89 -12.64
CA ASP A 92 6.20 -5.81 -12.60
C ASP A 92 4.84 -6.29 -12.10
N LEU A 93 4.31 -7.39 -12.65
CA LEU A 93 3.06 -8.00 -12.18
C LEU A 93 3.14 -8.41 -10.70
N CYS A 94 4.24 -9.04 -10.27
CA CYS A 94 4.45 -9.40 -8.87
C CYS A 94 4.49 -8.17 -7.96
N GLY A 95 5.21 -7.12 -8.38
CA GLY A 95 5.29 -5.85 -7.67
C GLY A 95 3.93 -5.16 -7.55
N PHE A 96 3.16 -5.11 -8.64
CA PHE A 96 1.80 -4.60 -8.66
C PHE A 96 0.88 -5.34 -7.68
N LEU A 97 0.84 -6.68 -7.77
CA LEU A 97 0.01 -7.50 -6.88
C LEU A 97 0.40 -7.35 -5.40
N PHE A 98 1.70 -7.27 -5.12
CA PHE A 98 2.20 -6.99 -3.77
C PHE A 98 1.77 -5.60 -3.29
N GLY A 99 1.92 -4.56 -4.11
CA GLY A 99 1.51 -3.19 -3.79
C GLY A 99 0.00 -3.07 -3.52
N VAL A 100 -0.83 -3.67 -4.36
CA VAL A 100 -2.30 -3.70 -4.16
C VAL A 100 -2.68 -4.46 -2.89
N SER A 101 -1.99 -5.55 -2.58
CA SER A 101 -2.23 -6.32 -1.35
C SER A 101 -1.91 -5.49 -0.11
N LEU A 102 -0.81 -4.72 -0.12
CA LEU A 102 -0.48 -3.79 0.96
C LEU A 102 -1.49 -2.65 1.06
N LEU A 103 -1.90 -2.06 -0.08
CA LEU A 103 -2.93 -1.01 -0.11
C LEU A 103 -4.23 -1.50 0.53
N TYR A 104 -4.69 -2.69 0.16
CA TYR A 104 -5.89 -3.31 0.74
C TYR A 104 -5.73 -3.54 2.25
N TYR A 105 -4.60 -4.10 2.67
CA TYR A 105 -4.31 -4.36 4.09
C TYR A 105 -4.34 -3.07 4.92
N HIS A 106 -3.61 -2.04 4.50
CA HIS A 106 -3.57 -0.76 5.22
C HIS A 106 -4.88 0.02 5.12
N SER A 107 -5.67 -0.16 4.06
CA SER A 107 -7.03 0.39 3.98
C SER A 107 -7.92 -0.17 5.08
N LYS A 108 -7.87 -1.49 5.31
CA LYS A 108 -8.61 -2.13 6.42
C LYS A 108 -8.15 -1.64 7.78
N LEU A 109 -6.84 -1.50 7.99
CA LEU A 109 -6.30 -0.97 9.24
C LEU A 109 -6.77 0.47 9.50
N MET A 110 -6.67 1.32 8.48
CA MET A 110 -7.10 2.72 8.53
C MET A 110 -8.60 2.86 8.83
N ILE A 111 -9.45 2.07 8.17
CA ILE A 111 -10.92 2.08 8.39
C ILE A 111 -11.28 1.64 9.81
N ASN A 112 -10.44 0.84 10.47
CA ASN A 112 -10.62 0.41 11.86
C ASN A 112 -9.82 1.26 12.87
N ASN A 113 -9.11 2.30 12.41
CA ASN A 113 -8.16 3.11 13.19
C ASN A 113 -7.18 2.26 14.01
N GLN A 114 -6.52 1.32 13.34
CA GLN A 114 -5.48 0.48 13.94
C GLN A 114 -4.16 0.65 13.20
N THR A 115 -3.06 0.50 13.93
CA THR A 115 -1.74 0.23 13.39
C THR A 115 -1.54 -1.27 13.14
N THR A 116 -0.53 -1.62 12.35
CA THR A 116 -0.09 -3.01 12.14
C THR A 116 0.25 -3.69 13.48
N TYR A 117 0.93 -2.99 14.38
CA TYR A 117 1.24 -3.50 15.71
C TYR A 117 -0.02 -3.81 16.53
N GLU A 118 -0.95 -2.86 16.60
CA GLU A 118 -2.21 -3.01 17.33
C GLU A 118 -3.04 -4.17 16.77
N LYS A 119 -3.11 -4.31 15.44
CA LYS A 119 -3.80 -5.43 14.80
C LYS A 119 -3.19 -6.78 15.22
N ASN A 120 -1.87 -6.89 15.22
CA ASN A 120 -1.17 -8.11 15.60
C ASN A 120 -1.31 -8.44 17.09
N LYS A 121 -1.61 -7.44 17.93
CA LYS A 121 -1.86 -7.61 19.37
C LYS A 121 -3.35 -7.64 19.73
N GLY A 122 -4.26 -7.57 18.75
CA GLY A 122 -5.69 -7.56 18.99
C GLY A 122 -6.22 -6.30 19.70
N ILE A 123 -5.49 -5.18 19.63
CA ILE A 123 -5.87 -3.92 20.27
C ILE A 123 -6.83 -3.15 19.38
N THR A 124 -8.08 -2.97 19.80
CA THR A 124 -9.15 -2.31 19.02
C THR A 124 -9.68 -1.02 19.65
N GLN A 125 -9.10 -0.61 20.78
CA GLN A 125 -9.65 0.44 21.66
C GLN A 125 -9.72 1.85 21.06
N TYR A 126 -9.04 2.11 19.93
CA TYR A 126 -8.96 3.43 19.29
C TYR A 126 -9.94 3.60 18.13
N SER A 127 -10.74 2.59 17.79
CA SER A 127 -11.77 2.75 16.76
C SER A 127 -12.86 3.74 17.21
N LEU A 128 -13.18 4.71 16.36
CA LEU A 128 -14.20 5.72 16.61
C LEU A 128 -15.62 5.26 16.26
N GLY A 129 -15.80 4.00 15.85
CA GLY A 129 -17.10 3.43 15.51
C GLY A 129 -17.66 3.84 14.14
N HIS A 130 -17.04 4.80 13.43
CA HIS A 130 -17.43 5.19 12.08
C HIS A 130 -16.21 5.26 11.15
N TRP A 131 -16.27 4.58 10.00
CA TRP A 131 -15.12 4.44 9.09
C TRP A 131 -14.56 5.79 8.64
N LYS A 132 -15.41 6.78 8.35
CA LYS A 132 -14.97 8.10 7.88
C LYS A 132 -14.23 8.86 8.99
N ALA A 133 -14.68 8.74 10.24
CA ALA A 133 -13.99 9.35 11.38
C ALA A 133 -12.61 8.72 11.56
N ASN A 134 -12.52 7.38 11.44
CA ASN A 134 -11.25 6.66 11.48
C ASN A 134 -10.29 7.08 10.36
N VAL A 135 -10.79 7.28 9.12
CA VAL A 135 -9.97 7.78 8.01
C VAL A 135 -9.45 9.18 8.28
N VAL A 136 -10.32 10.11 8.73
CA VAL A 136 -9.93 11.48 9.07
C VAL A 136 -8.91 11.52 10.21
N GLU A 137 -9.02 10.62 11.20
CA GLU A 137 -8.06 10.49 12.30
C GLU A 137 -6.64 10.13 11.80
N ASN A 138 -6.53 9.40 10.69
CA ASN A 138 -5.25 8.95 10.13
C ASN A 138 -4.70 9.86 9.02
N LEU A 139 -5.57 10.51 8.24
CA LEU A 139 -5.16 11.26 7.04
C LEU A 139 -5.50 12.76 7.08
N GLY A 140 -6.25 13.21 8.09
CA GLY A 140 -6.80 14.56 8.21
C GLY A 140 -8.06 14.78 7.35
N PRO A 141 -8.69 15.97 7.42
CA PRO A 141 -9.98 16.24 6.80
C PRO A 141 -9.94 16.33 5.27
N ASN A 142 -8.83 16.83 4.69
CA ASN A 142 -8.67 17.09 3.25
C ASN A 142 -7.89 15.97 2.55
N TRP A 143 -8.00 14.74 3.07
CA TRP A 143 -7.12 13.64 2.73
C TRP A 143 -7.11 13.24 1.25
N VAL A 144 -8.26 13.33 0.56
CA VAL A 144 -8.36 12.98 -0.87
C VAL A 144 -7.44 13.87 -1.70
N ALA A 145 -7.61 15.19 -1.61
CA ALA A 145 -6.79 16.15 -2.34
C ALA A 145 -5.33 16.10 -1.87
N ALA A 146 -5.08 15.92 -0.57
CA ALA A 146 -3.74 15.81 -0.01
C ALA A 146 -2.98 14.57 -0.47
N ILE A 147 -3.66 13.47 -0.79
CA ILE A 147 -3.04 12.29 -1.40
C ILE A 147 -2.82 12.51 -2.90
N LEU A 148 -3.87 12.92 -3.63
CA LEU A 148 -3.84 13.05 -5.10
C LEU A 148 -2.91 14.16 -5.61
N LEU A 149 -2.71 15.20 -4.80
CA LEU A 149 -1.86 16.34 -5.12
C LEU A 149 -0.69 16.46 -4.14
N SER A 150 -0.29 15.36 -3.52
CA SER A 150 0.87 15.34 -2.61
C SER A 150 2.13 15.80 -3.37
N PRO A 151 3.00 16.66 -2.79
CA PRO A 151 2.93 17.26 -1.45
C PRO A 151 2.29 18.66 -1.41
N LEU A 152 1.60 19.08 -2.47
CA LEU A 152 1.13 20.45 -2.67
C LEU A 152 -0.06 20.82 -1.76
N VAL A 153 -0.89 19.83 -1.40
CA VAL A 153 -2.08 20.04 -0.56
C VAL A 153 -1.86 19.52 0.85
N SER A 154 -2.13 20.39 1.84
CA SER A 154 -2.08 20.03 3.25
C SER A 154 -3.41 19.39 3.72
N SER A 155 -3.28 18.38 4.58
CA SER A 155 -4.38 17.82 5.36
C SER A 155 -3.89 17.66 6.80
N PRO A 156 -4.11 18.66 7.68
CA PRO A 156 -3.58 18.62 9.05
C PRO A 156 -4.21 17.48 9.84
N LEU A 157 -3.39 16.78 10.62
CA LEU A 157 -3.87 15.70 11.47
C LEU A 157 -4.59 16.28 12.70
N PRO A 158 -5.66 15.64 13.19
CA PRO A 158 -6.52 16.21 14.23
C PRO A 158 -5.91 16.18 15.65
N ARG A 159 -4.77 15.49 15.87
CA ARG A 159 -4.15 15.29 17.19
C ARG A 159 -2.66 15.66 17.20
N ASN A 160 -2.06 15.57 18.38
CA ASN A 160 -0.64 15.79 18.61
C ASN A 160 0.22 14.54 18.36
N GLY A 161 -0.40 13.36 18.17
CA GLY A 161 0.29 12.08 17.98
C GLY A 161 0.62 11.32 19.27
N ILE A 162 0.21 11.85 20.42
CA ILE A 162 0.40 11.27 21.76
C ILE A 162 -0.96 10.84 22.32
N ASP A 163 -1.94 11.74 22.27
CA ASP A 163 -3.27 11.53 22.84
C ASP A 163 -4.27 11.11 21.76
N PHE A 164 -4.92 9.97 21.98
CA PHE A 164 -5.92 9.41 21.07
C PHE A 164 -7.17 8.99 21.86
N PRO A 165 -8.37 9.36 21.39
CA PRO A 165 -9.61 8.98 22.05
C PRO A 165 -9.81 7.47 22.02
N THR A 166 -10.21 6.91 23.14
CA THR A 166 -10.58 5.50 23.27
C THR A 166 -12.09 5.30 23.19
N ILE A 167 -12.52 4.08 22.87
CA ILE A 167 -13.94 3.67 22.89
C ILE A 167 -14.57 3.98 24.26
N LYS A 168 -13.84 3.77 25.36
CA LYS A 168 -14.32 4.04 26.73
C LYS A 168 -14.59 5.53 26.96
N GLU A 169 -13.67 6.40 26.54
CA GLU A 169 -13.84 7.86 26.69
C GLU A 169 -14.99 8.38 25.84
N ASN A 170 -15.12 7.89 24.59
CA ASN A 170 -16.22 8.27 23.70
C ASN A 170 -17.58 7.85 24.26
N SER A 171 -17.69 6.67 24.87
CA SER A 171 -18.92 6.21 25.49
C SER A 171 -19.28 7.00 26.74
N LEU A 172 -18.30 7.35 27.59
CA LEU A 172 -18.51 8.22 28.74
C LEU A 172 -18.99 9.62 28.34
N ASN A 173 -18.37 10.24 27.34
CA ASN A 173 -18.76 11.57 26.87
C ASN A 173 -20.15 11.57 26.23
N SER A 174 -20.51 10.53 25.49
CA SER A 174 -21.86 10.37 24.90
C SER A 174 -22.94 10.20 25.97
N SER A 175 -22.61 9.59 27.11
CA SER A 175 -23.54 9.44 28.24
C SER A 175 -23.78 10.74 29.01
N LYS A 176 -22.79 11.66 29.03
CA LYS A 176 -22.90 12.98 29.68
C LYS A 176 -23.66 14.01 28.85
N SER A 177 -23.79 13.81 27.53
CA SER A 177 -24.49 14.75 26.65
C SER A 177 -25.98 14.40 26.42
N LYS A 178 -26.49 13.37 27.11
CA LYS A 178 -27.91 13.01 27.17
C LYS A 178 -28.49 13.49 28.48
#